data_AF-A0A0M2GYI8-F1
#
_entry.id   AF-A0A0M2GYI8-F1
#
_cell.length_a   1.000
_cell.length_b   1.000
_cell.length_c   1.000
_cell.angle_alpha   90.00
_cell.angle_beta   90.00
_cell.angle_gamma   90.00
#
_symmetry.space_group_name_H-M   'P 1'
#
loop_
_entity.id
_entity.type
_entity.pdbx_description
1 polymer ?
#
loop_
_entity_poly.entity_id
_entity_poly.type
_entity_poly.pdbx_seq_one_letter_code
_entity_poly.pdbx_strand_id
1 'polypeptide(L)' 'MRAGFAMFWNWIGRTQGEIEQARRDWMEGSRFGEVKGYDGDPLPAPELPPTRLKPRGRVR' A
#
# COMPACT_ATOMS: atom_id res chain seq x y z
N MET A 1 19.69 -14.55 -4.38
CA MET A 1 18.86 -13.82 -3.38
C MET A 1 17.40 -14.24 -3.54
N ARG A 2 16.72 -14.72 -2.50
CA ARG A 2 15.26 -14.90 -2.59
C ARG A 2 14.62 -13.51 -2.55
N ALA A 3 13.78 -13.20 -3.55
CA ALA A 3 13.17 -11.88 -3.70
C ALA A 3 12.27 -11.57 -2.49
N GLY A 4 12.59 -10.48 -1.78
CA GLY A 4 11.77 -9.94 -0.69
C GLY A 4 10.47 -9.29 -1.19
N PHE A 5 9.70 -8.73 -0.26
CA PHE A 5 8.47 -7.99 -0.55
C PHE A 5 8.55 -6.60 0.11
N ALA A 6 7.95 -5.60 -0.53
CA ALA A 6 7.75 -4.28 0.05
C ALA A 6 6.45 -4.27 0.86
N MET A 7 6.44 -3.54 1.97
CA MET A 7 5.24 -3.31 2.77
C MET A 7 5.19 -1.86 3.20
N PHE A 8 4.01 -1.27 3.11
CA PHE A 8 3.70 0.05 3.64
C PHE A 8 2.21 0.12 3.95
N TRP A 9 1.88 0.60 5.15
CA TRP A 9 0.50 0.66 5.63
C TRP A 9 -0.20 -0.70 5.42
N ASN A 10 -1.35 -0.73 4.75
CA ASN A 10 -2.17 -1.92 4.52
C ASN A 10 -1.82 -2.68 3.21
N TRP A 11 -0.70 -2.36 2.54
CA TRP A 11 -0.32 -2.99 1.28
C TRP A 11 0.96 -3.82 1.37
N ILE A 12 0.97 -4.91 0.61
CA ILE A 12 2.12 -5.78 0.38
C ILE A 12 2.30 -5.93 -1.13
N GLY A 13 3.51 -5.68 -1.62
CA GLY A 13 3.87 -5.77 -3.03
C GLY A 13 5.22 -6.44 -3.23
N ARG A 14 5.49 -6.89 -4.46
CA ARG A 14 6.79 -7.39 -4.91
C ARG A 14 7.74 -6.24 -5.24
N THR A 15 7.20 -5.06 -5.56
CA THR A 15 7.98 -3.87 -5.93
C THR A 15 7.47 -2.63 -5.21
N GLN A 16 8.30 -1.57 -5.16
CA GLN A 16 7.87 -0.27 -4.65
C GLN A 16 6.78 0.36 -5.53
N GLY A 17 6.86 0.17 -6.86
CA GLY A 17 5.87 0.70 -7.79
C GLY A 17 4.46 0.15 -7.55
N GLU A 18 4.34 -1.11 -7.11
CA GLU A 18 3.04 -1.69 -6.71
C GLU A 18 2.45 -1.00 -5.48
N ILE A 19 3.30 -0.60 -4.52
CA ILE A 19 2.86 0.15 -3.33
C ILE A 19 2.46 1.58 -3.71
N GLU A 20 3.24 2.24 -4.58
CA GLU A 20 2.93 3.58 -5.09
C GLU A 20 1.61 3.60 -5.87
N GLN A 21 1.36 2.59 -6.70
CA GLN A 21 0.10 2.46 -7.42
C GLN A 21 -1.06 2.23 -6.46
N ALA A 22 -0.93 1.29 -5.51
CA ALA A 22 -1.97 1.02 -4.53
C ALA A 22 -2.32 2.27 -3.69
N ARG A 23 -1.32 3.10 -3.36
CA ARG A 23 -1.56 4.38 -2.70
C ARG A 23 -2.32 5.37 -3.59
N ARG A 24 -1.94 5.52 -4.86
CA ARG A 24 -2.67 6.39 -5.80
C ARG A 24 -4.11 5.93 -5.96
N ASP A 25 -4.32 4.65 -6.23
CA ASP A 25 -5.65 4.06 -6.39
C ASP A 25 -6.55 4.37 -5.19
N TRP A 26 -6.03 4.18 -3.97
CA TRP A 26 -6.77 4.49 -2.73
C TRP A 26 -7.10 5.98 -2.56
N MET A 27 -6.13 6.85 -2.82
CA MET A 27 -6.35 8.30 -2.70
C MET A 27 -7.30 8.85 -3.77
N GLU A 28 -7.36 8.21 -4.94
CA GLU A 28 -8.27 8.55 -6.03
C GLU A 28 -9.65 7.89 -5.88
N GLY A 29 -9.84 7.01 -4.89
CA GLY A 29 -11.08 6.24 -4.72
C GLY A 29 -11.33 5.24 -5.84
N SER A 30 -10.28 4.80 -6.53
CA SER A 30 -10.34 3.80 -7.60
C SER A 30 -9.92 2.42 -7.07
N ARG A 31 -10.37 1.35 -7.76
CA ARG A 31 -10.03 -0.08 -7.50
C ARG A 31 -10.52 -0.68 -6.17
N PHE A 32 -10.50 0.06 -5.07
CA PHE A 32 -11.00 -0.38 -3.77
C PHE A 32 -12.46 0.03 -3.64
N GLY A 33 -13.35 -0.95 -3.47
CA GLY A 33 -14.79 -0.71 -3.42
C GLY A 33 -15.22 0.19 -2.27
N GLU A 34 -16.48 0.58 -2.28
CA GLU A 34 -17.07 1.46 -1.27
C GLU A 34 -17.64 0.66 -0.09
N VAL A 35 -17.43 1.16 1.14
CA VAL A 35 -18.06 0.61 2.34
C VAL A 35 -19.34 1.36 2.63
N LYS A 36 -20.49 0.70 2.51
CA LYS A 36 -21.81 1.28 2.77
C LYS A 36 -22.18 1.20 4.25
N GLY A 37 -22.90 2.21 4.75
CA GLY A 37 -23.43 2.24 6.11
C GLY A 37 -22.42 2.69 7.18
N TYR A 38 -21.23 3.15 6.79
CA TYR A 38 -20.28 3.81 7.67
C TYR A 38 -20.41 5.33 7.50
N ASP A 39 -20.59 6.04 8.61
CA ASP A 39 -20.72 7.51 8.64
C ASP A 39 -19.34 8.16 8.87
N GLY A 40 -18.55 8.19 7.80
CA GLY A 40 -17.23 8.82 7.80
C GLY A 40 -16.47 8.62 6.49
N ASP A 41 -15.51 9.51 6.24
CA ASP A 41 -14.68 9.45 5.04
C ASP A 41 -13.68 8.28 5.07
N PRO A 42 -13.27 7.76 3.90
CA PRO A 42 -12.14 6.83 3.81
C PRO A 42 -10.87 7.44 4.43
N LEU A 43 -10.18 6.66 5.26
CA LEU A 43 -8.95 7.12 5.91
C LEU A 43 -7.87 7.43 4.85
N PRO A 44 -7.30 8.64 4.79
CA PRO A 44 -6.27 8.96 3.81
C PRO A 44 -4.99 8.15 4.09
N ALA A 45 -4.37 7.64 3.03
CA ALA A 45 -3.10 6.96 3.18
C ALA A 45 -1.97 7.95 3.47
N PRO A 46 -1.06 7.63 4.41
CA PRO A 46 0.09 8.49 4.70
C PRO A 46 0.98 8.67 3.47
N GLU A 47 1.72 9.78 3.42
CA GLU A 47 2.74 9.99 2.39
C GLU A 47 3.80 8.88 2.42
N LEU A 48 4.28 8.51 1.23
CA LEU A 48 5.38 7.57 1.14
C LEU A 48 6.67 8.24 1.62
N PRO A 49 7.55 7.50 2.32
CA PRO A 49 8.85 8.03 2.67
C PRO A 49 9.65 8.38 1.41
N PRO A 50 10.53 9.39 1.47
CA PRO A 50 11.36 9.79 0.34
C PRO A 50 12.44 8.74 -0.01
N THR A 51 12.63 7.74 0.86
CA THR A 51 13.60 6.66 0.68
C THR A 51 12.92 5.38 0.23
N ARG A 52 13.67 4.50 -0.44
CA ARG A 52 13.14 3.21 -0.88
C ARG A 52 12.74 2.34 0.31
N LEU A 53 11.57 1.71 0.20
CA LEU A 53 11.10 0.75 1.20
C LEU A 53 12.05 -0.43 1.28
N LYS A 54 12.47 -0.78 2.50
CA LYS A 54 13.32 -1.94 2.75
C LYS A 54 12.54 -3.23 2.45
N PRO A 55 12.99 -4.09 1.52
CA PRO A 55 12.33 -5.37 1.28
C PRO A 55 12.41 -6.26 2.51
N ARG A 56 11.29 -6.88 2.89
CA ARG A 56 11.22 -7.89 3.94
C ARG A 56 11.38 -9.28 3.33
N GLY A 57 12.20 -10.11 3.96
CA GLY A 57 12.41 -11.50 3.56
C GLY A 57 11.41 -12.44 4.23
N ARG A 58 11.20 -13.62 3.64
CA ARG A 58 10.41 -14.69 4.29
C ARG A 58 11.29 -15.40 5.32
N VAL A 59 10.94 -15.28 6.61
CA VAL A 59 11.53 -16.10 7.67
C VAL A 59 10.81 -17.46 7.65
N ARG A 60 11.57 -18.56 7.75
CA ARG A 60 11.02 -19.92 7.89
C ARG A 60 11.01 -20.32 9.34
#